data_AF-W4UXC6-F1
#
_entry.id   AF-W4UXC6-F1
#
_cell.length_a   1.000
_cell.length_b   1.000
_cell.length_c   1.000
_cell.angle_alpha   90.00
_cell.angle_beta   90.00
_cell.angle_gamma   90.00
#
_symmetry.space_group_name_H-M   'P 1'
#
loop_
_entity.id
_entity.type
_entity.pdbx_description
1 polymer ?
#
loop_
_entity_poly.entity_id
_entity_poly.type
_entity_poly.pdbx_seq_one_letter_code
_entity_poly.pdbx_strand_id
1 'polypeptide(L)'
;METLIHIEWNLKGTIDMQHLSNELGFTEKQLNEAFYEQTSFSIQEYMAKRRFTEIMKRLAQTCDEVAVIAEDFSFPNTNTLVSFLQEFNVNPFCIRKGYLLDGFNLTESIVDSVINRLKIAGSYQTAIKSLNSSIFVS
;
A
#
# COMPACT_ATOMS: atom_id res chain seq x y z
N MET A 1 13.67 -0.68 3.57
CA MET A 1 12.75 -1.85 3.63
C MET A 1 11.74 -1.71 4.76
N GLU A 2 12.14 -1.26 5.95
CA GLU A 2 11.23 -1.01 7.08
C GLU A 2 10.09 -0.05 6.74
N THR A 3 10.37 1.07 6.07
CA THR A 3 9.34 2.02 5.59
C THR A 3 8.29 1.36 4.68
N LEU A 4 8.71 0.47 3.77
CA LEU A 4 7.80 -0.24 2.86
C LEU A 4 6.91 -1.22 3.64
N ILE A 5 7.47 -1.95 4.60
CA ILE A 5 6.70 -2.88 5.45
C ILE A 5 5.68 -2.11 6.29
N HIS A 6 6.11 -1.01 6.91
CA HIS A 6 5.23 -0.17 7.71
C HIS A 6 4.08 0.39 6.86
N ILE A 7 4.36 0.87 5.64
CA ILE A 7 3.32 1.33 4.71
C ILE A 7 2.34 0.21 4.38
N GLU A 8 2.83 -0.96 3.94
CA GLU A 8 1.96 -2.08 3.53
C GLU A 8 1.05 -2.57 4.66
N TRP A 9 1.53 -2.58 5.91
CA TRP A 9 0.73 -2.98 7.06
C TRP A 9 -0.29 -1.93 7.52
N ASN A 10 -0.10 -0.66 7.12
CA ASN A 10 -0.95 0.45 7.55
C ASN A 10 -1.71 1.13 6.39
N LEU A 11 -1.79 0.52 5.21
CA LEU A 11 -2.47 1.09 4.01
C LEU A 11 -3.93 1.52 4.25
N LYS A 12 -4.61 0.85 5.18
CA LYS A 12 -6.02 1.13 5.51
C LYS A 12 -6.19 2.36 6.39
N GLY A 13 -5.15 2.76 7.12
CA GLY A 13 -5.18 3.86 8.07
C GLY A 13 -4.54 5.13 7.54
N THR A 14 -4.55 6.16 8.39
CA THR A 14 -3.70 7.34 8.21
C THR A 14 -2.29 6.99 8.69
N ILE A 15 -1.30 7.17 7.83
CA ILE A 15 0.11 7.04 8.21
C ILE A 15 0.63 8.43 8.56
N ASP A 16 1.08 8.59 9.80
CA ASP A 16 1.75 9.81 10.24
C ASP A 16 3.20 9.79 9.74
N MET A 17 3.44 10.50 8.64
CA MET A 17 4.75 10.58 8.01
C MET A 17 5.80 11.25 8.89
N GLN A 18 5.38 12.19 9.74
CA GLN A 18 6.27 12.89 10.66
C GLN A 18 6.74 11.95 11.76
N HIS A 19 5.82 11.17 12.31
CA HIS A 19 6.15 10.14 13.30
C HIS A 19 7.07 9.08 12.69
N LEU A 20 6.72 8.53 11.53
CA LEU A 20 7.51 7.51 10.85
C LEU A 20 8.92 8.01 10.49
N SER A 21 9.07 9.26 10.04
CA SER A 21 10.40 9.81 9.75
C SER A 21 11.24 9.97 11.01
N ASN A 22 10.63 10.44 12.11
CA ASN A 22 11.32 10.62 13.39
C ASN A 22 11.80 9.28 13.98
N GLU A 23 10.98 8.22 13.91
CA GLU A 23 11.37 6.89 14.36
C GLU A 23 12.57 6.33 13.60
N LEU A 24 12.65 6.63 12.30
CA LEU A 24 13.74 6.19 11.43
C LEU A 24 14.96 7.13 11.46
N GLY A 25 14.92 8.21 12.25
CA GLY A 25 16.01 9.19 12.35
C GLY A 25 16.18 10.07 11.10
N PHE A 26 15.12 10.22 10.29
CA PHE A 26 15.10 11.05 9.10
C PHE A 26 14.14 12.24 9.23
N THR A 27 14.39 13.28 8.45
CA THR A 27 13.32 14.24 8.10
C THR A 27 12.38 13.60 7.06
N GLU A 28 11.13 14.05 6.97
CA GLU A 28 10.19 13.57 5.94
C GLU A 28 10.75 13.67 4.51
N LYS A 29 11.49 14.76 4.23
CA LYS A 29 12.13 14.98 2.93
C LYS A 29 13.17 13.90 2.64
N GLN A 30 14.09 13.65 3.58
CA GLN A 30 15.12 12.62 3.43
C GLN A 30 14.51 11.23 3.30
N LEU A 31 13.45 10.94 4.07
CA LEU A 31 12.73 9.68 3.98
C LEU A 31 12.11 9.50 2.59
N ASN A 32 11.47 10.54 2.05
CA ASN A 32 10.87 10.49 0.73
C ASN A 32 11.92 10.39 -0.39
N GLU A 33 13.05 11.08 -0.29
CA GLU A 33 14.17 10.98 -1.23
C GLU A 33 14.76 9.56 -1.24
N ALA A 34 15.09 9.02 -0.06
CA ALA A 34 15.61 7.65 0.07
C ALA A 34 14.61 6.60 -0.43
N PHE A 35 13.31 6.82 -0.22
CA PHE A 35 12.25 5.95 -0.74
C PHE A 35 12.15 6.03 -2.27
N TYR A 36 12.22 7.23 -2.83
CA TYR A 36 12.17 7.46 -4.27
C TYR A 36 13.37 6.83 -4.98
N GLU A 37 14.58 6.96 -4.45
CA GLU A 37 15.77 6.32 -5.01
C GLU A 37 15.64 4.80 -5.12
N GLN A 38 14.95 4.18 -4.17
CA GLN A 38 14.78 2.72 -4.12
C GLN A 38 13.60 2.22 -4.97
N THR A 39 12.54 3.01 -5.10
CA THR A 39 11.25 2.55 -5.64
C THR A 39 10.82 3.27 -6.91
N SER A 40 11.45 4.40 -7.25
CA SER A 40 11.02 5.35 -8.28
C SER A 40 9.61 5.94 -8.05
N PHE A 41 9.10 5.86 -6.82
CA PHE A 41 7.84 6.47 -6.40
C PHE A 41 8.08 7.40 -5.22
N SER A 42 7.31 8.48 -5.12
CA SER A 42 7.19 9.15 -3.83
C SER A 42 6.38 8.27 -2.88
N ILE A 43 6.55 8.45 -1.57
CA ILE A 43 5.80 7.69 -0.57
C ILE A 43 4.29 7.86 -0.75
N GLN A 44 3.84 9.11 -0.93
CA GLN A 44 2.43 9.42 -1.14
C GLN A 44 1.86 8.77 -2.41
N GLU A 45 2.62 8.83 -3.51
CA GLU A 45 2.21 8.19 -4.77
C GLU A 45 2.09 6.67 -4.61
N TYR A 46 3.10 6.05 -3.98
CA TYR A 46 3.09 4.62 -3.71
C TYR A 46 1.88 4.21 -2.85
N MET A 47 1.64 4.94 -1.75
CA MET A 47 0.49 4.71 -0.88
C MET A 47 -0.83 4.83 -1.62
N ALA A 48 -1.02 5.88 -2.43
CA ALA A 48 -2.24 6.07 -3.21
C ALA A 48 -2.45 4.90 -4.18
N LYS A 49 -1.42 4.51 -4.93
CA LYS A 49 -1.49 3.39 -5.88
C LYS A 49 -1.76 2.03 -5.21
N ARG A 50 -1.16 1.79 -4.04
CA ARG A 50 -1.40 0.57 -3.26
C ARG A 50 -2.81 0.53 -2.68
N ARG A 51 -3.28 1.63 -2.08
CA ARG A 51 -4.68 1.74 -1.60
C ARG A 51 -5.67 1.53 -2.73
N PHE A 52 -5.46 2.18 -3.88
CA PHE A 52 -6.26 1.96 -5.08
C PHE A 52 -6.31 0.48 -5.46
N THR A 53 -5.15 -0.18 -5.51
CA THR A 53 -5.07 -1.61 -5.88
C THR A 53 -5.86 -2.50 -4.91
N GLU A 54 -5.71 -2.32 -3.60
CA GLU A 54 -6.43 -3.13 -2.62
C GLU A 54 -7.94 -2.87 -2.62
N ILE A 55 -8.36 -1.61 -2.82
CA ILE A 55 -9.77 -1.25 -2.99
C ILE A 55 -10.35 -1.90 -4.24
N MET A 56 -9.63 -1.87 -5.37
CA MET A 56 -10.05 -2.49 -6.62
C MET A 56 -10.19 -4.00 -6.50
N LYS A 57 -9.21 -4.67 -5.87
CA LYS A 57 -9.28 -6.09 -5.55
C LYS A 57 -10.52 -6.39 -4.70
N ARG A 58 -10.79 -5.61 -3.65
CA ARG A 58 -11.95 -5.80 -2.79
C ARG A 58 -13.28 -5.58 -3.52
N LEU A 59 -13.38 -4.53 -4.34
CA LEU A 59 -14.57 -4.25 -5.16
C LEU A 59 -14.86 -5.37 -6.16
N ALA A 60 -13.82 -6.02 -6.70
CA ALA A 60 -13.97 -7.11 -7.67
C ALA A 60 -14.26 -8.47 -7.01
N GLN A 61 -13.73 -8.69 -5.81
CA GLN A 61 -13.74 -10.02 -5.15
C GLN A 61 -14.84 -10.18 -4.09
N THR A 62 -15.43 -9.08 -3.62
CA THR A 62 -16.43 -9.09 -2.53
C THR A 62 -17.74 -8.42 -2.94
N CYS A 63 -18.80 -8.68 -2.17
CA CYS A 63 -20.06 -7.95 -2.29
C CYS A 63 -20.18 -6.79 -1.29
N ASP A 64 -19.13 -6.49 -0.52
CA ASP A 64 -19.11 -5.46 0.52
C ASP A 64 -19.60 -4.13 -0.03
N GLU A 65 -20.43 -3.38 0.70
CA GLU A 65 -20.90 -2.07 0.24
C GLU A 65 -19.75 -1.06 0.12
N VAL A 66 -19.88 -0.10 -0.81
CA VAL A 66 -18.84 0.93 -1.00
C VAL A 66 -18.61 1.73 0.29
N ALA A 67 -19.65 1.92 1.10
CA ALA A 67 -19.57 2.55 2.42
C ALA A 67 -18.68 1.74 3.39
N VAL A 68 -18.83 0.42 3.43
CA VAL A 68 -18.00 -0.48 4.27
C VAL A 68 -16.54 -0.43 3.82
N ILE A 69 -16.29 -0.42 2.50
CA ILE A 69 -14.93 -0.29 1.97
C ILE A 69 -14.33 1.08 2.32
N ALA A 70 -15.13 2.16 2.27
CA ALA A 70 -14.67 3.49 2.65
C ALA A 70 -14.26 3.53 4.13
N GLU A 71 -15.11 3.01 5.02
CA GLU A 71 -14.83 2.92 6.46
C GLU A 71 -13.56 2.10 6.74
N ASP A 72 -13.45 0.92 6.13
CA ASP A 72 -12.29 0.03 6.33
C ASP A 72 -10.97 0.63 5.86
N PHE A 73 -11.01 1.54 4.88
CA PHE A 73 -9.84 2.30 4.43
C PHE A 73 -9.78 3.69 5.06
N SER A 74 -10.48 3.93 6.16
CA SER A 74 -10.45 5.21 6.90
C SER A 74 -10.78 6.44 6.04
N PHE A 75 -11.58 6.27 4.98
CA PHE A 75 -12.13 7.42 4.26
C PHE A 75 -13.25 8.04 5.10
N PRO A 76 -13.33 9.38 5.21
CA PRO A 76 -14.34 10.05 6.03
C PRO A 76 -15.79 9.70 5.65
N ASN A 77 -16.03 9.39 4.38
CA ASN A 77 -17.32 8.96 3.86
C ASN A 77 -17.16 8.35 2.46
N THR A 78 -18.25 7.75 1.97
CA THR A 78 -18.34 7.14 0.63
C THR A 78 -17.96 8.11 -0.49
N ASN A 79 -18.31 9.41 -0.39
CA ASN A 79 -18.00 10.38 -1.44
C ASN A 79 -16.49 10.61 -1.55
N THR A 80 -15.75 10.65 -0.44
CA THR A 80 -14.29 10.78 -0.47
C THR A 80 -13.64 9.58 -1.15
N LEU A 81 -14.12 8.35 -0.90
CA LEU A 81 -13.66 7.16 -1.61
C LEU A 81 -13.97 7.25 -3.12
N VAL A 82 -15.17 7.69 -3.49
CA VAL A 82 -15.56 7.84 -4.90
C VAL A 82 -14.67 8.86 -5.60
N SER A 83 -14.41 10.02 -4.98
CA SER A 83 -13.50 11.04 -5.53
C SER A 83 -12.07 10.50 -5.68
N PHE A 84 -11.57 9.77 -4.68
CA PHE A 84 -10.27 9.10 -4.77
C PHE A 84 -10.21 8.14 -5.98
N LEU A 85 -11.24 7.31 -6.19
CA LEU A 85 -11.30 6.41 -7.35
C LEU A 85 -11.41 7.14 -8.70
N GLN A 86 -12.05 8.30 -8.72
CA GLN A 86 -12.16 9.15 -9.92
C GLN A 86 -10.80 9.71 -10.35
N GLU A 87 -9.86 9.95 -9.43
CA GLU A 87 -8.48 10.34 -9.76
C GLU A 87 -7.77 9.25 -10.60
N PHE A 88 -8.20 7.99 -10.46
CA PHE A 88 -7.76 6.86 -11.26
C PHE A 88 -8.69 6.53 -12.43
N ASN A 89 -9.64 7.41 -12.75
CA ASN A 89 -10.67 7.24 -13.78
C ASN A 89 -11.57 6.00 -13.56
N VAL A 90 -11.83 5.66 -12.28
CA VAL A 90 -12.65 4.51 -11.91
C VAL A 90 -14.00 4.92 -11.33
N ASN A 91 -15.06 4.27 -11.82
CA ASN A 91 -16.36 4.26 -11.16
C ASN A 91 -16.54 2.93 -10.38
N PRO A 92 -16.67 2.96 -9.04
CA PRO A 92 -16.76 1.75 -8.22
C PRO A 92 -17.95 0.84 -8.58
N PHE A 93 -19.06 1.41 -9.09
CA PHE A 93 -20.24 0.66 -9.47
C PHE A 93 -20.05 -0.16 -10.76
N CYS A 94 -19.05 0.20 -11.57
CA CYS A 94 -18.71 -0.55 -12.78
C CYS A 94 -17.89 -1.79 -12.46
N ILE A 95 -16.99 -1.74 -11.46
CA ILE A 95 -16.06 -2.84 -11.16
C ILE A 95 -16.77 -4.13 -10.76
N ARG A 96 -17.85 -4.06 -9.97
CA ARG A 96 -18.63 -5.24 -9.57
C ARG A 96 -19.30 -5.96 -10.74
N LYS A 97 -19.50 -5.29 -11.88
CA LYS A 97 -20.16 -5.86 -13.06
C LYS A 97 -19.21 -6.65 -13.96
N GLY A 98 -18.14 -7.21 -13.40
CA GLY A 98 -17.20 -8.06 -14.13
C GLY A 98 -16.25 -7.30 -15.06
N TYR A 99 -15.96 -6.03 -14.79
CA TYR A 99 -14.86 -5.35 -15.46
C TYR A 99 -13.55 -6.05 -15.09
N LEU A 100 -12.78 -6.45 -16.10
CA LEU A 100 -11.46 -7.04 -15.92
C LEU A 100 -10.54 -6.00 -15.29
N LEU A 101 -9.90 -6.39 -14.18
CA LEU A 101 -8.90 -5.57 -13.50
C LEU A 101 -7.68 -5.29 -14.39
N ASP A 102 -7.49 -6.10 -15.45
CA ASP A 102 -6.38 -6.03 -16.42
C ASP A 102 -6.30 -4.68 -17.16
N GLY A 103 -7.38 -3.90 -17.18
CA GLY A 103 -7.39 -2.55 -17.76
C GLY A 103 -6.81 -1.46 -16.86
N PHE A 104 -6.51 -1.77 -15.59
CA PHE A 104 -5.99 -0.81 -14.62
C PHE A 104 -4.51 -1.06 -14.35
N ASN A 105 -3.76 0.03 -14.19
CA ASN A 105 -2.34 -0.03 -13.85
C ASN A 105 -2.18 -0.29 -12.34
N LEU A 106 -2.54 -1.51 -11.91
CA LEU A 106 -2.47 -1.94 -10.52
C LEU A 106 -1.01 -2.03 -10.08
N THR A 107 -0.74 -1.58 -8.85
CA THR A 107 0.58 -1.60 -8.25
C THR A 107 0.62 -2.70 -7.21
N GLU A 108 1.40 -3.74 -7.47
CA GLU A 108 1.64 -4.82 -6.51
C GLU A 108 2.55 -4.35 -5.36
N SER A 109 2.41 -5.01 -4.21
CA SER A 109 3.26 -4.76 -3.05
C SER A 109 4.71 -5.07 -3.38
N ILE A 110 5.59 -4.07 -3.22
CA ILE A 110 7.03 -4.26 -3.37
C ILE A 110 7.53 -5.28 -2.34
N VAL A 111 6.97 -5.25 -1.12
CA VAL A 111 7.30 -6.19 -0.04
C VAL A 111 6.98 -7.63 -0.45
N ASP A 112 5.76 -7.87 -0.97
CA ASP A 112 5.35 -9.21 -1.39
C ASP A 112 6.16 -9.71 -2.60
N SER A 113 6.47 -8.81 -3.55
CA SER A 113 7.35 -9.12 -4.68
C SER A 113 8.75 -9.54 -4.23
N VAL A 114 9.33 -8.86 -3.23
CA VAL A 114 10.62 -9.25 -2.66
C VAL A 114 10.51 -10.59 -1.92
N ILE A 115 9.49 -10.75 -1.07
CA ILE A 115 9.26 -12.00 -0.32
C ILE A 115 9.11 -13.19 -1.26
N ASN A 116 8.32 -13.06 -2.32
CA ASN A 116 8.10 -14.14 -3.29
C ASN A 116 9.40 -14.50 -4.02
N ARG A 117 10.21 -13.51 -4.42
CA ARG A 117 11.55 -13.77 -5.00
C ARG A 117 12.46 -14.52 -4.04
N LEU A 118 12.47 -14.15 -2.76
CA LEU A 118 13.27 -14.83 -1.72
C LEU A 118 12.81 -16.26 -1.44
N LYS A 119 11.49 -16.51 -1.48
CA LYS A 119 10.91 -17.86 -1.37
C LYS A 119 11.35 -18.75 -2.53
N ILE A 120 11.27 -18.25 -3.77
CA ILE A 120 11.70 -18.97 -4.97
C ILE A 120 13.21 -19.26 -4.91
N ALA A 121 14.01 -18.30 -4.42
CA ALA A 121 15.46 -18.44 -4.28
C ALA A 121 15.91 -19.33 -3.11
N GLY A 122 15.00 -19.86 -2.28
CA GLY A 122 15.33 -20.71 -1.12
C GLY A 122 15.96 -19.99 0.08
N SER A 123 16.08 -18.66 0.05
CA SER A 123 16.79 -17.84 1.06
C SER A 123 15.87 -17.21 2.12
N TYR A 124 14.59 -17.61 2.15
CA TYR A 124 13.53 -16.97 2.94
C TYR A 124 13.77 -17.01 4.47
N GLN A 125 14.23 -18.14 5.01
CA GLN A 125 14.42 -18.30 6.46
C GLN A 125 15.51 -17.39 7.03
N THR A 126 16.58 -17.12 6.25
CA THR A 126 17.68 -16.24 6.66
C THR A 126 17.27 -14.77 6.61
N ALA A 127 16.52 -14.37 5.56
CA ALA A 127 16.06 -12.99 5.39
C ALA A 127 15.04 -12.57 6.46
N ILE A 128 14.09 -13.45 6.84
CA ILE A 128 13.13 -13.15 7.91
C ILE A 128 13.80 -13.01 9.27
N LYS A 129 14.80 -13.85 9.58
CA LYS A 129 15.55 -13.73 10.84
C LYS A 129 16.26 -12.38 10.95
N SER A 130 16.83 -11.89 9.85
CA SER A 130 17.45 -10.57 9.77
C SER A 130 16.45 -9.41 9.90
N LEU A 131 15.25 -9.54 9.31
CA LEU A 131 14.20 -8.53 9.42
C LEU A 131 13.64 -8.43 10.84
N ASN A 132 13.38 -9.57 11.50
CA ASN A 132 12.86 -9.58 12.87
C ASN A 132 13.90 -9.12 13.90
N SER A 133 15.20 -9.31 13.65
CA SER A 133 16.25 -8.81 14.55
C SER A 133 16.42 -7.29 14.51
N SER A 134 16.00 -6.60 13.43
CA SER A 134 16.01 -5.13 13.36
C SER A 134 14.80 -4.49 14.04
N ILE A 135 13.69 -5.22 14.19
CA ILE A 135 12.43 -4.70 14.74
C ILE A 135 12.39 -4.75 16.29
N PHE A 136 13.29 -5.51 16.93
CA PHE A 136 13.31 -5.70 18.39
C PHE A 136 14.54 -5.11 19.09
N VAL A 137 15.29 -4.22 18.44
CA VAL A 137 16.38 -3.44 19.07
C VAL A 137 16.08 -1.95 18.95
N SER A 138 15.04 -1.50 19.65
CA SER A 138 14.78 -0.10 20.00
C SER A 138 14.09 -0.05 21.36
#